data_AF-A0A8T4ZRS5-F1
#
_entry.id   AF-A0A8T4ZRS5-F1
#
_cell.length_a   1.000
_cell.length_b   1.000
_cell.length_c   1.000
_cell.angle_alpha   90.00
_cell.angle_beta   90.00
_cell.angle_gamma   90.00
#
_symmetry.space_group_name_H-M   'P 1'
#
loop_
_entity.id
_entity.type
_entity.pdbx_description
1 polymer ?
#
loop_
_entity_poly.entity_id
_entity_poly.type
_entity_poly.pdbx_seq_one_letter_code
_entity_poly.pdbx_strand_id
1 'polypeptide(L)'
;ETNMGGRLDDHMREIQAEELLREALKRSRNADEDLRRLSEALNAWGEIKDKTSLKDKIRIICSRRFLSPLNKEPFISFLAEHGVPYASRDEVADYIARLEEDISCCGILVTKRVYEIFFSQENRHKWIFYIQSKFNLTSEQAEMVLQGIDVLPASKRKPKETLLTLGSTHVTHTEFPNHQTNVLLESRKVGFNPENYRDSILRDVDPEVVLRLSAGWKETADNFVKAYELTPEQSRMLEEVGVANPYKYGTRGLRPDEWGSYGATVKTMEEFSRSYEEFKKKCVEFALKLIRS
;
A
#
# COMPACT_ATOMS: atom_id res chain seq x y z
N GLU A 1 -3.04 10.84 -8.14
CA GLU A 1 -4.05 9.93 -7.55
C GLU A 1 -3.66 9.68 -6.10
N THR A 2 -4.58 9.82 -5.14
CA THR A 2 -4.32 9.47 -3.73
C THR A 2 -4.82 8.05 -3.46
N ASN A 3 -4.08 7.06 -3.98
CA ASN A 3 -4.19 5.71 -3.45
C ASN A 3 -3.67 5.74 -2.02
N MET A 4 -4.55 5.77 -1.02
CA MET A 4 -4.13 5.82 0.39
C MET A 4 -3.26 4.61 0.72
N GLY A 5 -1.94 4.81 0.70
CA GLY A 5 -0.94 3.75 0.52
C GLY A 5 -0.91 2.68 1.60
N GLY A 6 -1.44 2.96 2.78
CA GLY A 6 -1.52 1.94 3.83
C GLY A 6 -2.51 0.83 3.48
N ARG A 7 -3.46 1.15 2.60
CA ARG A 7 -4.37 0.18 2.01
C ARG A 7 -3.81 -0.48 0.78
N LEU A 8 -2.85 0.16 0.10
CA LEU A 8 -2.10 -0.50 -0.96
C LEU A 8 -1.26 -1.64 -0.36
N ASP A 9 -0.49 -1.37 0.69
CA ASP A 9 0.30 -2.39 1.37
C ASP A 9 -0.57 -3.56 1.86
N ASP A 10 -1.73 -3.28 2.45
CA ASP A 10 -2.68 -4.32 2.86
C ASP A 10 -3.24 -5.11 1.67
N HIS A 11 -3.66 -4.42 0.62
CA HIS A 11 -4.19 -5.05 -0.60
C HIS A 11 -3.16 -5.97 -1.25
N MET A 12 -1.94 -5.47 -1.41
CA MET A 12 -0.79 -6.22 -1.94
C MET A 12 -0.47 -7.44 -1.08
N ARG A 13 -0.47 -7.28 0.25
CA ARG A 13 -0.28 -8.37 1.20
C ARG A 13 -1.31 -9.47 1.05
N GLU A 14 -2.58 -9.09 1.01
CA GLU A 14 -3.68 -10.05 0.94
C GLU A 14 -3.66 -10.82 -0.38
N ILE A 15 -3.50 -10.15 -1.52
CA ILE A 15 -3.36 -10.83 -2.82
C ILE A 15 -2.21 -11.83 -2.80
N GLN A 16 -1.04 -11.39 -2.30
CA GLN A 16 0.13 -12.24 -2.25
C GLN A 16 -0.07 -13.47 -1.35
N ALA A 17 -0.68 -13.27 -0.17
CA ALA A 17 -1.03 -14.37 0.72
C ALA A 17 -2.03 -15.33 0.08
N GLU A 18 -3.04 -14.81 -0.60
CA GLU A 18 -4.05 -15.61 -1.27
C GLU A 18 -3.43 -16.45 -2.40
N GLU A 19 -2.52 -15.88 -3.20
CA GLU A 19 -1.85 -16.57 -4.30
C GLU A 19 -0.95 -17.70 -3.78
N LEU A 20 -0.17 -17.43 -2.72
CA LEU A 20 0.65 -18.43 -2.03
C LEU A 20 -0.20 -19.55 -1.43
N LEU A 21 -1.29 -19.21 -0.73
CA LEU A 21 -2.19 -20.18 -0.11
C LEU A 21 -2.89 -21.04 -1.17
N ARG A 22 -3.37 -20.43 -2.27
CA ARG A 22 -3.94 -21.18 -3.40
C ARG A 22 -2.95 -22.16 -3.98
N GLU A 23 -1.69 -21.75 -4.16
CA GLU A 23 -0.65 -22.64 -4.71
C GLU A 23 -0.31 -23.79 -3.76
N ALA A 24 -0.19 -23.53 -2.46
CA ALA A 24 0.01 -24.57 -1.45
C ALA A 24 -1.15 -25.58 -1.42
N LEU A 25 -2.39 -25.10 -1.49
CA LEU A 25 -3.57 -25.97 -1.46
C LEU A 25 -3.72 -26.85 -2.70
N LYS A 26 -3.21 -26.44 -3.87
CA LYS A 26 -3.15 -27.33 -5.05
C LYS A 26 -2.28 -28.56 -4.82
N ARG A 27 -1.30 -28.46 -3.91
CA ARG A 27 -0.37 -29.53 -3.54
C ARG A 27 -0.83 -30.30 -2.30
N SER A 28 -1.93 -29.88 -1.67
CA SER A 28 -2.52 -30.58 -0.55
C SER A 28 -3.25 -31.84 -0.99
N ARG A 29 -3.17 -32.88 -0.16
CA ARG A 29 -3.98 -34.11 -0.31
C ARG A 29 -5.39 -33.95 0.25
N ASN A 30 -5.57 -33.05 1.22
CA ASN A 30 -6.84 -32.77 1.88
C ASN A 30 -6.95 -31.27 2.21
N ALA A 31 -7.36 -30.48 1.20
CA ALA A 31 -7.37 -29.03 1.29
C ALA A 31 -8.28 -28.49 2.41
N ASP A 32 -9.39 -29.16 2.72
CA ASP A 32 -10.31 -28.71 3.77
C ASP A 32 -9.72 -28.88 5.18
N GLU A 33 -9.02 -29.99 5.43
CA GLU A 33 -8.35 -30.23 6.72
C GLU A 33 -7.16 -29.30 6.91
N ASP A 34 -6.36 -29.10 5.86
CA ASP A 34 -5.24 -28.17 5.86
C ASP A 34 -5.68 -26.72 6.10
N LEU A 35 -6.75 -26.29 5.44
CA LEU A 35 -7.34 -24.97 5.69
C LEU A 35 -7.88 -24.83 7.11
N ARG A 36 -8.54 -25.87 7.63
CA ARG A 36 -9.02 -25.84 9.00
C ARG A 36 -7.87 -25.66 9.98
N ARG A 37 -6.81 -26.46 9.88
CA ARG A 37 -5.63 -26.37 10.74
C ARG A 37 -4.96 -24.99 10.68
N LEU A 38 -4.73 -24.47 9.47
CA LEU A 38 -4.16 -23.13 9.30
C LEU A 38 -5.06 -22.05 9.92
N SER A 39 -6.38 -22.15 9.69
CA SER A 39 -7.33 -21.17 10.21
C SER A 39 -7.47 -21.21 11.72
N GLU A 40 -7.38 -22.38 12.36
CA GLU A 40 -7.37 -22.51 13.82
C GLU A 40 -6.09 -21.87 14.38
N ALA A 41 -4.93 -22.14 13.78
CA ALA A 41 -3.66 -21.56 14.20
C ALA A 41 -3.60 -20.03 14.02
N LEU A 42 -4.33 -19.49 13.04
CA LEU A 42 -4.47 -18.04 12.81
C LEU A 42 -5.67 -17.41 13.53
N ASN A 43 -6.42 -18.18 14.33
CA ASN A 43 -7.66 -17.75 15.01
C ASN A 43 -8.76 -17.23 14.06
N ALA A 44 -8.79 -17.73 12.82
CA ALA A 44 -9.76 -17.39 11.77
C ALA A 44 -10.91 -18.40 11.65
N TRP A 45 -10.83 -19.57 12.29
CA TRP A 45 -11.80 -20.66 12.12
C TRP A 45 -13.26 -20.22 12.33
N GLY A 46 -13.51 -19.40 13.37
CA GLY A 46 -14.85 -18.90 13.69
C GLY A 46 -15.51 -18.09 12.57
N GLU A 47 -14.72 -17.44 11.71
CA GLU A 47 -15.22 -16.63 10.60
C GLU A 47 -15.41 -17.44 9.30
N ILE A 48 -14.74 -18.60 9.18
CA ILE A 48 -14.71 -19.38 7.94
C ILE A 48 -15.50 -20.70 8.01
N LYS A 49 -15.77 -21.23 9.20
CA LYS A 49 -16.40 -22.55 9.39
C LYS A 49 -17.75 -22.70 8.66
N ASP A 50 -18.52 -21.62 8.59
CA ASP A 50 -19.86 -21.59 7.98
C ASP A 50 -19.81 -21.15 6.51
N LYS A 51 -18.61 -20.93 5.94
CA LYS A 51 -18.43 -20.53 4.54
C LYS A 51 -18.32 -21.77 3.66
N THR A 52 -19.12 -21.81 2.60
CA THR A 52 -19.14 -22.90 1.63
C THR A 52 -18.10 -22.73 0.52
N SER A 53 -17.76 -21.48 0.19
CA SER A 53 -16.83 -21.14 -0.89
C SER A 53 -15.38 -21.20 -0.40
N LEU A 54 -14.57 -22.04 -1.05
CA LEU A 54 -13.12 -22.10 -0.84
C LEU A 54 -12.46 -20.73 -1.01
N LYS A 55 -12.88 -19.99 -2.05
CA LYS A 55 -12.38 -18.65 -2.33
C LYS A 55 -12.64 -17.68 -1.16
N ASP A 56 -13.82 -17.76 -0.56
CA ASP A 56 -14.16 -16.92 0.59
C ASP A 56 -13.37 -17.30 1.85
N LYS A 57 -13.16 -18.60 2.08
CA LYS A 57 -12.31 -19.07 3.19
C LYS A 57 -10.89 -18.51 3.06
N ILE A 58 -10.27 -18.65 1.88
CA ILE A 58 -8.92 -18.16 1.58
C ILE A 58 -8.85 -16.64 1.80
N ARG A 59 -9.78 -15.87 1.20
CA ARG A 59 -9.83 -14.41 1.35
C ARG A 59 -9.91 -13.97 2.80
N ILE A 60 -10.72 -14.65 3.63
CA ILE A 60 -10.84 -14.32 5.06
C ILE A 60 -9.54 -14.63 5.80
N ILE A 61 -8.98 -15.83 5.64
CA ILE A 61 -7.72 -16.23 6.30
C ILE A 61 -6.58 -15.28 5.95
N CYS A 62 -6.46 -14.94 4.67
CA CYS A 62 -5.39 -14.08 4.15
C CYS A 62 -5.60 -12.59 4.48
N SER A 63 -6.78 -12.20 4.98
CA SER A 63 -7.07 -10.80 5.29
C SER A 63 -6.12 -10.23 6.34
N ARG A 64 -5.89 -8.91 6.30
CA ARG A 64 -5.06 -8.21 7.28
C ARG A 64 -5.39 -8.57 8.74
N ARG A 65 -6.67 -8.82 9.06
CA ARG A 65 -7.14 -9.16 10.41
C ARG A 65 -6.45 -10.42 10.96
N PHE A 66 -6.22 -11.42 10.10
CA PHE A 66 -5.70 -12.72 10.51
C PHE A 66 -4.25 -12.94 10.08
N LEU A 67 -3.84 -12.37 8.96
CA LEU A 67 -2.51 -12.57 8.38
C LEU A 67 -1.80 -11.25 8.05
N SER A 68 -1.65 -10.40 9.07
CA SER A 68 -0.72 -9.27 9.07
C SER A 68 0.15 -9.30 10.33
N PRO A 69 1.48 -9.29 10.21
CA PRO A 69 2.30 -9.40 8.98
C PRO A 69 2.20 -10.78 8.30
N LEU A 70 2.78 -10.95 7.09
CA LEU A 70 2.81 -12.25 6.38
C LEU A 70 3.68 -13.31 7.05
N ASN A 71 4.74 -12.89 7.73
CA ASN A 71 5.75 -13.76 8.33
C ASN A 71 5.28 -14.40 9.66
N LYS A 72 3.99 -14.66 9.82
CA LYS A 72 3.46 -15.40 10.96
C LYS A 72 3.87 -16.87 10.85
N GLU A 73 4.35 -17.41 11.96
CA GLU A 73 4.85 -18.78 12.03
C GLU A 73 3.87 -19.84 11.48
N PRO A 74 2.55 -19.80 11.79
CA PRO A 74 1.61 -20.77 11.22
C PRO A 74 1.57 -20.77 9.70
N PHE A 75 1.72 -19.59 9.07
CA PHE A 75 1.67 -19.47 7.62
C PHE A 75 2.98 -19.94 6.98
N ILE A 76 4.13 -19.59 7.57
CA ILE A 76 5.46 -20.08 7.13
C ILE A 76 5.51 -21.61 7.18
N SER A 77 5.11 -22.19 8.32
CA SER A 77 5.09 -23.65 8.51
C SER A 77 4.17 -24.33 7.50
N PHE A 78 2.95 -23.80 7.31
CA PHE A 78 2.01 -24.29 6.31
C PHE A 78 2.58 -24.28 4.90
N LEU A 79 3.18 -23.16 4.48
CA LEU A 79 3.77 -23.01 3.16
C LEU A 79 4.94 -23.98 2.94
N ALA A 80 5.81 -24.16 3.94
CA ALA A 80 6.93 -25.09 3.90
C ALA A 80 6.49 -26.55 3.78
N GLU A 81 5.44 -26.96 4.51
CA GLU A 81 4.86 -28.31 4.42
C GLU A 81 4.35 -28.65 3.01
N HIS A 82 3.91 -27.64 2.25
CA HIS A 82 3.48 -27.79 0.85
C HIS A 82 4.58 -27.46 -0.17
N GLY A 83 5.80 -27.13 0.28
CA GLY A 83 6.94 -26.80 -0.57
C GLY A 83 6.74 -25.53 -1.40
N VAL A 84 6.07 -24.52 -0.85
CA VAL A 84 5.75 -23.25 -1.54
C VAL A 84 6.37 -22.06 -0.79
N PRO A 85 7.04 -21.12 -1.47
CA PRO A 85 7.65 -21.28 -2.80
C PRO A 85 8.84 -22.24 -2.79
N TYR A 86 9.38 -22.57 -1.61
CA TYR A 86 10.58 -23.39 -1.42
C TYR A 86 10.30 -24.60 -0.54
N ALA A 87 11.21 -25.58 -0.56
CA ALA A 87 11.07 -26.83 0.18
C ALA A 87 11.52 -26.72 1.64
N SER A 88 12.47 -25.81 1.93
CA SER A 88 12.95 -25.59 3.29
C SER A 88 12.09 -24.56 4.02
N ARG A 89 11.81 -24.82 5.30
CA ARG A 89 11.14 -23.85 6.17
C ARG A 89 11.95 -22.55 6.29
N ASP A 90 13.27 -22.63 6.35
CA ASP A 90 14.13 -21.44 6.50
C ASP A 90 14.11 -20.59 5.23
N GLU A 91 14.15 -21.22 4.06
CA GLU A 91 14.03 -20.50 2.77
C GLU A 91 12.66 -19.82 2.63
N VAL A 92 11.58 -20.49 3.06
CA VAL A 92 10.24 -19.91 3.09
C VAL A 92 10.18 -18.73 4.07
N ALA A 93 10.76 -18.87 5.27
CA ALA A 93 10.78 -17.79 6.26
C ALA A 93 11.51 -16.55 5.74
N ASP A 94 12.71 -16.72 5.17
CA ASP A 94 13.51 -15.64 4.60
C ASP A 94 12.82 -14.98 3.40
N TYR A 95 12.16 -15.78 2.56
CA TYR A 95 11.38 -15.27 1.44
C TYR A 95 10.21 -14.41 1.92
N ILE A 96 9.39 -14.94 2.84
CA ILE A 96 8.19 -14.25 3.33
C ILE A 96 8.56 -13.00 4.13
N ALA A 97 9.65 -13.02 4.90
CA ALA A 97 10.15 -11.85 5.62
C ALA A 97 10.55 -10.72 4.66
N ARG A 98 11.30 -11.04 3.60
CA ARG A 98 11.68 -10.07 2.58
C ARG A 98 10.49 -9.55 1.79
N LEU A 99 9.54 -10.43 1.47
CA LEU A 99 8.32 -10.06 0.77
C LEU A 99 7.44 -9.12 1.61
N GLU A 100 7.33 -9.33 2.93
CA GLU A 100 6.65 -8.39 3.83
C GLU A 100 7.34 -7.02 3.85
N GLU A 101 8.67 -6.99 3.83
CA GLU A 101 9.42 -5.74 3.78
C GLU A 101 9.21 -5.02 2.44
N ASP A 102 9.29 -5.72 1.32
CA ASP A 102 9.04 -5.18 -0.01
C ASP A 102 7.61 -4.62 -0.14
N ILE A 103 6.60 -5.40 0.25
CA ILE A 103 5.19 -4.98 0.20
C ILE A 103 4.96 -3.73 1.05
N SER A 104 5.67 -3.60 2.16
CA SER A 104 5.57 -2.43 3.03
C SER A 104 6.29 -1.17 2.51
N CYS A 105 6.89 -1.26 1.32
CA CYS A 105 7.44 -0.13 0.58
C CYS A 105 6.49 0.34 -0.54
N CYS A 106 5.39 -0.34 -0.83
CA CYS A 106 4.48 0.01 -1.93
C CYS A 106 3.98 1.46 -1.84
N GLY A 107 3.44 1.89 -0.70
CA GLY A 107 3.00 3.27 -0.49
C GLY A 107 4.13 4.31 -0.60
N ILE A 108 5.33 3.96 -0.11
CA ILE A 108 6.53 4.80 -0.17
C ILE A 108 6.96 5.01 -1.63
N LEU A 109 7.02 3.92 -2.40
CA LEU A 109 7.41 3.93 -3.82
C LEU A 109 6.50 4.82 -4.66
N VAL A 110 5.18 4.68 -4.49
CA VAL A 110 4.20 5.53 -5.20
C VAL A 110 4.38 7.00 -4.80
N THR A 111 4.47 7.29 -3.50
CA THR A 111 4.60 8.66 -2.99
C THR A 111 5.82 9.36 -3.57
N LYS A 112 6.97 8.69 -3.55
CA LYS A 112 8.22 9.22 -4.09
C LYS A 112 8.14 9.48 -5.59
N ARG A 113 7.55 8.55 -6.35
CA ARG A 113 7.36 8.70 -7.79
C ARG A 113 6.45 9.89 -8.12
N VAL A 114 5.33 10.05 -7.42
CA VAL A 114 4.45 11.22 -7.60
C VAL A 114 5.21 12.50 -7.30
N TYR A 115 5.98 12.53 -6.20
CA TYR A 115 6.78 13.70 -5.85
C TYR A 115 7.84 14.02 -6.92
N GLU A 116 8.56 13.01 -7.42
CA GLU A 116 9.55 13.18 -8.50
C GLU A 116 8.91 13.79 -9.76
N ILE A 117 7.75 13.28 -10.17
CA ILE A 117 7.03 13.72 -11.38
C ILE A 117 6.65 15.20 -11.29
N PHE A 118 6.20 15.68 -10.13
CA PHE A 118 5.67 17.06 -9.99
C PHE A 118 6.69 18.06 -9.44
N PHE A 119 7.50 17.65 -8.47
CA PHE A 119 8.21 18.57 -7.57
C PHE A 119 9.73 18.39 -7.57
N SER A 120 10.28 17.41 -8.29
CA SER A 120 11.73 17.36 -8.49
C SER A 120 12.24 18.65 -9.14
N GLN A 121 13.49 19.00 -8.87
CA GLN A 121 14.12 20.19 -9.45
C GLN A 121 14.05 20.17 -11.00
N GLU A 122 14.16 18.97 -11.59
CA GLU A 122 14.07 18.77 -13.04
C GLU A 122 12.65 19.00 -13.60
N ASN A 123 11.59 18.64 -12.87
CA ASN A 123 10.23 18.69 -13.42
C ASN A 123 9.45 19.94 -13.01
N ARG A 124 9.77 20.54 -11.87
CA ARG A 124 9.02 21.67 -11.30
C ARG A 124 8.85 22.84 -12.26
N HIS A 125 9.94 23.27 -12.91
CA HIS A 125 9.90 24.40 -13.84
C HIS A 125 9.08 24.10 -15.11
N LYS A 126 9.05 22.84 -15.53
CA LYS A 126 8.25 22.37 -16.67
C LYS A 126 6.76 22.47 -16.38
N TRP A 127 6.35 22.07 -15.17
CA TRP A 127 4.99 22.24 -14.69
C TRP A 127 4.56 23.70 -14.62
N ILE A 128 5.43 24.60 -14.13
CA ILE A 128 5.14 26.03 -14.10
C ILE A 128 4.92 26.55 -15.52
N PHE A 129 5.83 26.25 -16.45
CA PHE A 129 5.71 26.67 -17.84
C PHE A 129 4.44 26.13 -18.51
N TYR A 130 4.08 24.88 -18.24
CA TYR A 130 2.85 24.27 -18.73
C TYR A 130 1.60 25.00 -18.19
N ILE A 131 1.54 25.28 -16.88
CA ILE A 131 0.42 26.00 -16.26
C ILE A 131 0.29 27.42 -16.83
N GLN A 132 1.40 28.14 -16.99
CA GLN A 132 1.42 29.46 -17.64
C GLN A 132 0.80 29.39 -19.04
N SER A 133 1.27 28.46 -19.86
CA SER A 133 0.86 28.32 -21.25
C SER A 133 -0.61 27.88 -21.37
N LYS A 134 -1.05 26.95 -20.51
CA LYS A 134 -2.39 26.36 -20.56
C LYS A 134 -3.48 27.34 -20.11
N PHE A 135 -3.18 28.16 -19.10
CA PHE A 135 -4.16 29.03 -18.45
C PHE A 135 -3.90 30.52 -18.66
N ASN A 136 -2.92 30.89 -19.50
CA ASN A 136 -2.50 32.27 -19.76
C ASN A 136 -2.18 33.05 -18.48
N LEU A 137 -1.39 32.41 -17.60
CA LEU A 137 -0.99 32.96 -16.30
C LEU A 137 0.42 33.54 -16.35
N THR A 138 0.69 34.53 -15.49
CA THR A 138 2.07 34.98 -15.24
C THR A 138 2.87 33.88 -14.53
N SER A 139 4.20 34.00 -14.53
CA SER A 139 5.07 33.05 -13.84
C SER A 139 4.75 32.98 -12.34
N GLU A 140 4.49 34.14 -11.73
CA GLU A 140 4.10 34.26 -10.31
C GLU A 140 2.77 33.56 -10.02
N GLN A 141 1.76 33.73 -10.89
CA GLN A 141 0.46 33.07 -10.73
C GLN A 141 0.56 31.54 -10.88
N ALA A 142 1.32 31.06 -11.87
CA ALA A 142 1.54 29.63 -12.07
C ALA A 142 2.32 29.00 -10.90
N GLU A 143 3.33 29.71 -10.40
CA GLU A 143 4.08 29.36 -9.20
C GLU A 143 3.15 29.26 -7.97
N MET A 144 2.25 30.23 -7.76
CA MET A 144 1.25 30.20 -6.69
C MET A 144 0.31 28.99 -6.81
N VAL A 145 -0.13 28.64 -8.03
CA VAL A 145 -0.94 27.43 -8.25
C VAL A 145 -0.18 26.19 -7.82
N LEU A 146 1.09 26.04 -8.24
CA LEU A 146 1.90 24.88 -7.90
C LEU A 146 2.23 24.83 -6.39
N GLN A 147 2.42 25.98 -5.74
CA GLN A 147 2.58 26.11 -4.29
C GLN A 147 1.34 25.67 -3.50
N GLY A 148 0.15 25.75 -4.09
CA GLY A 148 -1.09 25.27 -3.49
C GLY A 148 -1.28 23.74 -3.55
N ILE A 149 -0.34 23.00 -4.15
CA ILE A 149 -0.45 21.55 -4.33
C ILE A 149 0.59 20.86 -3.45
N ASP A 150 0.09 20.00 -2.56
CA ASP A 150 0.89 19.11 -1.72
C ASP A 150 0.65 17.64 -2.07
N VAL A 151 1.72 16.83 -2.02
CA VAL A 151 1.60 15.37 -1.98
C VAL A 151 1.19 14.97 -0.58
N LEU A 152 0.14 14.16 -0.46
CA LEU A 152 -0.18 13.46 0.78
C LEU A 152 0.43 12.06 0.71
N PRO A 153 1.47 11.74 1.49
CA PRO A 153 2.08 10.42 1.48
C PRO A 153 1.07 9.32 1.77
N ALA A 154 1.17 8.29 0.94
CA ALA A 154 0.31 7.16 0.93
C ALA A 154 0.75 6.20 2.06
N SER A 155 -0.03 6.15 3.15
CA SER A 155 0.20 5.36 4.39
C SER A 155 0.83 6.13 5.54
N LYS A 156 0.12 6.18 6.67
CA LYS A 156 0.59 6.70 7.96
C LYS A 156 0.22 5.68 9.05
N ARG A 157 0.78 4.48 8.94
CA ARG A 157 0.60 3.32 9.84
C ARG A 157 1.91 2.86 10.48
N LYS A 158 3.04 2.97 9.76
CA LYS A 158 4.39 2.62 10.23
C LYS A 158 5.28 3.86 10.21
N PRO A 159 6.13 4.11 11.23
CA PRO A 159 7.02 5.27 11.27
C PRO A 159 7.85 5.47 9.99
N LYS A 160 8.33 4.36 9.41
CA LYS A 160 9.15 4.36 8.18
C LYS A 160 8.48 5.04 7.00
N GLU A 161 7.15 4.97 6.89
CA GLU A 161 6.40 5.58 5.78
C GLU A 161 6.54 7.09 5.81
N THR A 162 6.49 7.71 6.99
CA THR A 162 6.77 9.14 7.13
C THR A 162 8.25 9.43 6.93
N LEU A 163 9.12 8.69 7.62
CA LEU A 163 10.56 8.97 7.64
C LEU A 163 11.20 8.87 6.25
N LEU A 164 10.75 7.94 5.40
CA LEU A 164 11.28 7.73 4.05
C LEU A 164 10.62 8.61 2.98
N THR A 165 9.57 9.36 3.32
CA THR A 165 8.91 10.33 2.43
C THR A 165 8.89 11.73 3.04
N LEU A 166 9.87 12.07 3.90
CA LEU A 166 10.04 13.42 4.38
C LEU A 166 10.49 14.32 3.23
N GLY A 167 9.85 15.48 3.11
CA GLY A 167 10.17 16.52 2.15
C GLY A 167 9.93 17.88 2.78
N SER A 168 10.80 18.85 2.50
CA SER A 168 10.71 20.21 3.03
C SER A 168 9.57 21.03 2.44
N THR A 169 9.11 20.68 1.24
CA THR A 169 8.09 21.41 0.48
C THR A 169 7.18 20.45 -0.26
N HIS A 170 5.95 20.87 -0.54
CA HIS A 170 4.98 20.11 -1.35
C HIS A 170 4.63 18.73 -0.78
N VAL A 171 4.65 18.57 0.55
CA VAL A 171 4.28 17.34 1.24
C VAL A 171 3.50 17.66 2.51
N THR A 172 2.31 17.06 2.64
CA THR A 172 1.53 17.12 3.89
C THR A 172 1.91 15.94 4.81
N HIS A 173 2.73 16.22 5.81
CA HIS A 173 3.16 15.22 6.81
C HIS A 173 2.03 14.82 7.77
N THR A 174 2.25 13.80 8.60
CA THR A 174 1.21 13.13 9.41
C THR A 174 0.29 14.05 10.23
N GLU A 175 -1.01 13.82 10.10
CA GLU A 175 -2.09 14.51 10.83
C GLU A 175 -2.60 13.70 12.05
N PHE A 176 -2.28 12.40 12.15
CA PHE A 176 -2.78 11.52 13.21
C PHE A 176 -1.87 11.51 14.46
N PRO A 177 -2.36 11.89 15.65
CA PRO A 177 -1.53 12.00 16.86
C PRO A 177 -0.83 10.70 17.28
N ASN A 178 -1.49 9.55 17.11
CA ASN A 178 -0.91 8.24 17.41
C ASN A 178 0.29 7.94 16.50
N HIS A 179 0.20 8.25 15.21
CA HIS A 179 1.30 8.04 14.28
C HIS A 179 2.44 9.03 14.51
N GLN A 180 2.14 10.29 14.83
CA GLN A 180 3.18 11.27 15.23
C GLN A 180 3.96 10.75 16.45
N THR A 181 3.26 10.18 17.43
CA THR A 181 3.90 9.54 18.60
C THR A 181 4.78 8.38 18.18
N ASN A 182 4.32 7.51 17.28
CA ASN A 182 5.13 6.38 16.79
C ASN A 182 6.40 6.86 16.06
N VAL A 183 6.31 7.91 15.25
CA VAL A 183 7.49 8.52 14.59
C VAL A 183 8.46 9.10 15.61
N LEU A 184 7.96 9.77 16.65
CA LEU A 184 8.78 10.28 17.75
C LEU A 184 9.48 9.15 18.54
N LEU A 185 8.79 8.04 18.79
CA LEU A 185 9.40 6.88 19.45
C LEU A 185 10.47 6.25 18.58
N GLU A 186 10.26 6.17 17.26
CA GLU A 186 11.25 5.69 16.31
C GLU A 186 12.51 6.58 16.32
N SER A 187 12.34 7.91 16.34
CA SER A 187 13.46 8.85 16.35
C SER A 187 14.28 8.85 17.64
N ARG A 188 13.75 8.24 18.72
CA ARG A 188 14.45 8.07 20.01
C ARG A 188 15.27 6.77 20.09
N LYS A 189 15.19 5.89 19.10
CA LYS A 189 15.99 4.66 19.10
C LYS A 189 17.49 4.98 18.95
N VAL A 190 18.33 4.18 19.59
CA VAL A 190 19.79 4.30 19.49
C VAL A 190 20.22 4.15 18.02
N GLY A 191 21.09 5.04 17.56
CA GLY A 191 21.59 5.04 16.18
C GLY A 191 20.69 5.78 15.17
N PHE A 192 19.56 6.35 15.61
CA PHE A 192 18.76 7.22 14.74
C PHE A 192 19.53 8.49 14.38
N ASN A 193 19.61 8.79 13.08
CA ASN A 193 20.22 10.02 12.57
C ASN A 193 19.20 10.77 11.69
N PRO A 194 18.74 11.97 12.09
CA PRO A 194 17.77 12.74 11.30
C PRO A 194 18.31 13.13 9.92
N GLU A 195 19.62 13.29 9.76
CA GLU A 195 20.22 13.61 8.47
C GLU A 195 20.07 12.46 7.45
N ASN A 196 19.83 11.23 7.90
CA ASN A 196 19.48 10.12 7.00
C ASN A 196 18.07 10.24 6.41
N TYR A 197 17.25 11.17 6.91
CA TYR A 197 15.86 11.33 6.49
C TYR A 197 15.53 12.72 5.94
N ARG A 198 16.46 13.67 6.00
CA ARG A 198 16.31 15.00 5.36
C ARG A 198 16.06 14.82 3.85
N ASP A 199 14.94 15.37 3.40
CA ASP A 199 14.42 15.26 2.03
C ASP A 199 14.49 13.83 1.48
N SER A 200 14.21 12.85 2.36
CA SER A 200 14.24 11.45 2.01
C SER A 200 13.32 11.11 0.86
N ILE A 201 12.24 11.87 0.62
CA ILE A 201 11.33 11.67 -0.51
C ILE A 201 12.05 11.71 -1.87
N LEU A 202 13.14 12.48 -2.01
CA LEU A 202 13.95 12.59 -3.23
C LEU A 202 15.04 11.51 -3.34
N ARG A 203 15.28 10.72 -2.29
CA ARG A 203 16.26 9.63 -2.32
C ARG A 203 15.69 8.42 -3.05
N ASP A 204 16.53 7.76 -3.83
CA ASP A 204 16.15 6.52 -4.51
C ASP A 204 15.77 5.44 -3.48
N VAL A 205 14.78 4.63 -3.86
CA VAL A 205 14.51 3.36 -3.18
C VAL A 205 15.32 2.29 -3.89
N ASP A 206 15.71 1.24 -3.17
CA ASP A 206 16.34 0.06 -3.75
C ASP A 206 15.55 -0.42 -4.99
N PRO A 207 16.12 -0.33 -6.21
CA PRO A 207 15.42 -0.71 -7.44
C PRO A 207 15.03 -2.19 -7.45
N GLU A 208 15.73 -3.02 -6.68
CA GLU A 208 15.41 -4.43 -6.56
C GLU A 208 14.05 -4.67 -5.87
N VAL A 209 13.58 -3.75 -5.02
CA VAL A 209 12.24 -3.83 -4.42
C VAL A 209 11.17 -3.74 -5.51
N VAL A 210 11.31 -2.77 -6.42
CA VAL A 210 10.39 -2.59 -7.55
C VAL A 210 10.43 -3.81 -8.46
N LEU A 211 11.63 -4.33 -8.75
CA LEU A 211 11.79 -5.51 -9.59
C LEU A 211 11.10 -6.74 -8.98
N ARG A 212 11.33 -7.02 -7.69
CA ARG A 212 10.70 -8.15 -6.99
C ARG A 212 9.18 -8.04 -6.92
N LEU A 213 8.65 -6.84 -6.66
CA LEU A 213 7.21 -6.61 -6.62
C LEU A 213 6.55 -6.69 -8.00
N SER A 214 7.24 -6.30 -9.07
CA SER A 214 6.69 -6.28 -10.44
C SER A 214 6.95 -7.55 -11.26
N ALA A 215 7.88 -8.40 -10.83
CA ALA A 215 8.23 -9.67 -11.49
C ALA A 215 7.99 -10.91 -10.62
N GLY A 216 7.47 -10.73 -9.40
CA GLY A 216 7.18 -11.82 -8.47
C GLY A 216 5.95 -12.63 -8.88
N TRP A 217 5.10 -12.95 -7.90
CA TRP A 217 3.86 -13.68 -8.15
C TRP A 217 2.91 -12.89 -9.05
N LYS A 218 2.18 -13.57 -9.92
CA LYS A 218 1.51 -12.94 -11.07
C LYS A 218 0.44 -11.95 -10.61
N GLU A 219 -0.44 -12.37 -9.70
CA GLU A 219 -1.54 -11.50 -9.28
C GLU A 219 -1.02 -10.30 -8.49
N THR A 220 -0.01 -10.52 -7.63
CA THR A 220 0.68 -9.45 -6.90
C THR A 220 1.34 -8.49 -7.87
N ALA A 221 2.16 -8.98 -8.81
CA ALA A 221 2.85 -8.17 -9.81
C ALA A 221 1.89 -7.31 -10.64
N ASP A 222 0.82 -7.90 -11.15
CA ASP A 222 -0.20 -7.19 -11.93
C ASP A 222 -0.87 -6.08 -11.09
N ASN A 223 -1.15 -6.32 -9.80
CA ASN A 223 -1.75 -5.32 -8.92
C ASN A 223 -0.78 -4.20 -8.53
N PHE A 224 0.49 -4.53 -8.31
CA PHE A 224 1.53 -3.55 -8.02
C PHE A 224 1.75 -2.63 -9.22
N VAL A 225 1.94 -3.21 -10.40
CA VAL A 225 2.13 -2.49 -11.67
C VAL A 225 0.99 -1.50 -11.90
N LYS A 226 -0.26 -1.93 -11.71
CA LYS A 226 -1.43 -1.04 -11.84
C LYS A 226 -1.38 0.16 -10.89
N ALA A 227 -0.94 -0.04 -9.65
CA ALA A 227 -0.87 1.04 -8.67
C ALA A 227 0.36 1.94 -8.82
N TYR A 228 1.42 1.44 -9.46
CA TYR A 228 2.73 2.08 -9.49
C TYR A 228 3.03 2.76 -10.83
N GLU A 229 2.64 2.16 -11.95
CA GLU A 229 2.87 2.71 -13.29
C GLU A 229 1.84 3.78 -13.66
N LEU A 230 2.18 4.59 -14.68
CA LEU A 230 1.26 5.55 -15.26
C LEU A 230 0.33 4.88 -16.27
N THR A 231 -0.74 5.58 -16.65
CA THR A 231 -1.51 5.24 -17.85
C THR A 231 -0.87 5.83 -19.11
N PRO A 232 -1.24 5.34 -20.31
CA PRO A 232 -0.81 5.96 -21.57
C PRO A 232 -1.21 7.43 -21.68
N GLU A 233 -2.39 7.80 -21.17
CA GLU A 233 -2.89 9.19 -21.14
C GLU A 233 -2.02 10.08 -20.26
N GLN A 234 -1.65 9.60 -19.07
CA GLN A 234 -0.76 10.30 -18.16
C GLN A 234 0.63 10.47 -18.77
N SER A 235 1.15 9.44 -19.46
CA SER A 235 2.44 9.52 -20.14
C SER A 235 2.43 10.59 -21.24
N ARG A 236 1.38 10.65 -22.06
CA ARG A 236 1.21 11.70 -23.09
C ARG A 236 1.09 13.10 -22.48
N MET A 237 0.39 13.23 -21.36
CA MET A 237 0.32 14.49 -20.63
C MET A 237 1.72 14.92 -20.16
N LEU A 238 2.53 13.99 -19.65
CA LEU A 238 3.89 14.30 -19.21
C LEU A 238 4.79 14.72 -20.37
N GLU A 239 4.59 14.18 -21.57
CA GLU A 239 5.22 14.67 -22.80
C GLU A 239 4.79 16.11 -23.12
N GLU A 240 3.50 16.43 -23.02
CA GLU A 240 2.96 17.79 -23.23
C GLU A 240 3.57 18.81 -22.24
N VAL A 241 3.81 18.39 -20.99
CA VAL A 241 4.49 19.19 -19.98
C VAL A 241 5.99 19.34 -20.26
N GLY A 242 6.59 18.42 -21.03
CA GLY A 242 8.03 18.39 -21.32
C GLY A 242 8.87 17.55 -20.35
N VAL A 243 8.25 16.69 -19.54
CA VAL A 243 8.96 15.74 -18.66
C VAL A 243 9.79 14.78 -19.51
N ALA A 244 11.06 14.60 -19.14
CA ALA A 244 11.97 13.79 -19.94
C ALA A 244 11.67 12.29 -19.75
N ASN A 245 11.62 11.55 -20.86
CA ASN A 245 11.39 10.11 -20.88
C ASN A 245 10.22 9.64 -20.00
N PRO A 246 8.98 10.10 -20.24
CA PRO A 246 7.85 9.81 -19.36
C PRO A 246 7.49 8.31 -19.32
N TYR A 247 7.82 7.57 -20.38
CA TYR A 247 7.62 6.12 -20.44
C TYR A 247 8.51 5.33 -19.47
N LYS A 248 9.53 5.95 -18.85
CA LYS A 248 10.32 5.34 -17.77
C LYS A 248 9.45 4.95 -16.56
N TYR A 249 8.29 5.58 -16.40
CA TYR A 249 7.34 5.29 -15.32
C TYR A 249 6.37 4.15 -15.64
N GLY A 250 6.46 3.56 -16.84
CA GLY A 250 5.54 2.52 -17.30
C GLY A 250 4.19 3.05 -17.78
N THR A 251 3.38 2.18 -18.37
CA THR A 251 2.12 2.54 -19.06
C THR A 251 0.95 1.62 -18.72
N ARG A 252 1.14 0.71 -17.76
CA ARG A 252 0.14 -0.29 -17.35
C ARG A 252 -0.60 0.10 -16.07
N GLY A 253 -0.58 1.39 -15.75
CA GLY A 253 -1.26 1.98 -14.61
C GLY A 253 -2.78 1.81 -14.66
N LEU A 254 -3.40 2.03 -13.51
CA LEU A 254 -4.84 1.89 -13.29
C LEU A 254 -5.62 3.03 -13.97
N ARG A 255 -6.56 2.69 -14.86
CA ARG A 255 -7.38 3.71 -15.53
C ARG A 255 -8.46 4.28 -14.62
N PRO A 256 -8.95 5.51 -14.85
CA PRO A 256 -9.99 6.13 -14.03
C PRO A 256 -11.27 5.29 -13.85
N ASP A 257 -11.68 4.55 -14.89
CA ASP A 257 -12.84 3.64 -14.84
C ASP A 257 -12.62 2.42 -13.93
N GLU A 258 -11.37 2.06 -13.65
CA GLU A 258 -10.99 0.92 -12.81
C GLU A 258 -10.77 1.31 -11.34
N TRP A 259 -10.72 2.60 -11.01
CA TRP A 259 -10.38 3.08 -9.66
C TRP A 259 -11.36 2.61 -8.59
N GLY A 260 -12.66 2.68 -8.89
CA GLY A 260 -13.71 2.32 -7.94
C GLY A 260 -13.74 0.83 -7.57
N SER A 261 -13.19 -0.02 -8.42
CA SER A 261 -13.14 -1.48 -8.22
C SER A 261 -11.76 -1.97 -7.77
N TYR A 262 -10.74 -1.12 -7.78
CA TYR A 262 -9.41 -1.49 -7.31
C TYR A 262 -9.40 -1.77 -5.81
N GLY A 263 -8.80 -2.89 -5.40
CA GLY A 263 -9.02 -3.43 -4.06
C GLY A 263 -8.58 -2.51 -2.93
N ALA A 264 -7.52 -1.73 -3.09
CA ALA A 264 -7.13 -0.72 -2.10
C ALA A 264 -8.22 0.37 -1.90
N THR A 265 -8.90 0.77 -2.98
CA THR A 265 -10.01 1.73 -2.96
C THR A 265 -11.25 1.11 -2.31
N VAL A 266 -11.62 -0.11 -2.71
CA VAL A 266 -12.78 -0.81 -2.15
C VAL A 266 -12.62 -0.99 -0.64
N LYS A 267 -11.45 -1.47 -0.19
CA LYS A 267 -11.12 -1.63 1.24
C LYS A 267 -11.23 -0.34 2.02
N THR A 268 -10.73 0.75 1.43
CA THR A 268 -10.84 2.09 2.00
C THR A 268 -12.29 2.41 2.30
N MET A 269 -13.13 2.34 1.25
CA MET A 269 -14.53 2.72 1.33
C MET A 269 -15.30 1.83 2.32
N GLU A 270 -15.08 0.51 2.27
CA GLU A 270 -15.71 -0.44 3.19
C GLU A 270 -15.37 -0.16 4.66
N GLU A 271 -14.11 0.11 4.98
CA GLU A 271 -13.70 0.42 6.37
C GLU A 271 -14.28 1.74 6.86
N PHE A 272 -14.30 2.79 6.01
CA PHE A 272 -14.93 4.06 6.38
C PHE A 272 -16.43 3.90 6.62
N SER A 273 -17.13 3.22 5.71
CA SER A 273 -18.56 2.95 5.86
C SER A 273 -18.85 2.12 7.12
N ARG A 274 -18.07 1.07 7.38
CA ARG A 274 -18.25 0.23 8.58
C ARG A 274 -17.99 1.00 9.86
N SER A 275 -16.92 1.80 9.90
CA SER A 275 -16.58 2.61 11.07
C SER A 275 -17.66 3.64 11.37
N TYR A 276 -18.21 4.27 10.33
CA TYR A 276 -19.31 5.21 10.46
C TYR A 276 -20.59 4.55 11.00
N GLU A 277 -20.98 3.40 10.44
CA GLU A 277 -22.16 2.67 10.93
C GLU A 277 -21.98 2.13 12.35
N GLU A 278 -20.78 1.66 12.71
CA GLU A 278 -20.49 1.22 14.09
C GLU A 278 -20.56 2.39 15.07
N PHE A 279 -19.99 3.55 14.70
CA PHE A 279 -20.07 4.77 15.51
C PHE A 279 -21.52 5.22 15.70
N LYS A 280 -22.29 5.30 14.60
CA LYS A 280 -23.71 5.63 14.62
C LYS A 280 -24.49 4.69 15.54
N LYS A 281 -24.25 3.37 15.44
CA LYS A 281 -24.87 2.38 16.32
C LYS A 281 -24.54 2.65 17.80
N LYS A 282 -23.28 2.90 18.13
CA LYS A 282 -22.86 3.24 19.50
C LYS A 282 -23.53 4.52 20.02
N CYS A 283 -23.66 5.54 19.19
CA CYS A 283 -24.37 6.78 19.55
C CYS A 283 -25.85 6.53 19.84
N VAL A 284 -26.54 5.75 19.01
CA VAL A 284 -27.94 5.39 19.23
C VAL A 284 -28.11 4.57 20.50
N GLU A 285 -27.26 3.56 20.73
CA GLU A 285 -27.27 2.75 21.95
C GLU A 285 -27.03 3.60 23.20
N PHE A 286 -26.11 4.56 23.13
CA PHE A 286 -25.84 5.49 24.23
C PHE A 286 -27.04 6.41 24.51
N ALA A 287 -27.65 7.00 23.48
CA ALA A 287 -28.83 7.84 23.63
C ALA A 287 -30.02 7.06 24.22
N LEU A 288 -30.24 5.82 23.78
CA LEU A 288 -31.28 4.95 24.33
C LEU A 288 -31.03 4.58 25.80
N LYS A 289 -29.76 4.42 26.21
CA LYS A 289 -29.42 4.22 27.62
C LYS A 289 -29.76 5.44 28.47
N LEU A 290 -29.47 6.65 27.99
CA LEU A 290 -29.80 7.90 28.69
C LEU A 290 -31.31 8.15 28.83
N ILE A 291 -32.12 7.69 27.88
CA ILE A 291 -33.59 7.79 27.95
C ILE A 291 -34.18 6.78 28.94
N ARG A 292 -33.49 5.66 29.17
CA ARG A 292 -33.93 4.56 30.05
C ARG A 292 -33.41 4.69 31.49
N SER A 293 -32.49 5.61 31.75
CA SER A 293 -31.98 5.97 33.08
C SER A 293 -32.75 7.14 33.66
#